data_AF-A0AAV6LDP8-F1
#
_entry.id   AF-A0AAV6LDP8-F1
#
_cell.length_a   1.000
_cell.length_b   1.000
_cell.length_c   1.000
_cell.angle_alpha   90.00
_cell.angle_beta   90.00
_cell.angle_gamma   90.00
#
_symmetry.space_group_name_H-M   'P 1'
#
loop_
_entity.id
_entity.type
_entity.pdbx_description
1 polymer ?
#
loop_
_entity_poly.entity_id
_entity_poly.type
_entity_poly.pdbx_seq_one_letter_code
_entity_poly.pdbx_strand_id
1 'polypeptide(L)'
;MGEVKVIGSTSSLFCTRVEWALKLKGVEYEYMHEDLRNKSPLLLKHNPVHKKVPVILHGDRAVAESLVILEYIDDTWKQNPLLPEDPYERSMARFWAKFSDEKAISQASPAVELGKTIMGEVKVIGSTSSLFCTRVEWALKLKGVEYEYIHEDVRNKSPLLLKHNPVHKKIPVILHRDRAVAESLVILEYIDDTLKQNPLLPEDPYERSTARFWAKFGDEKVRISVLNSLPWSEGEEKEKAIESARESLSFLEEQIEGKTFFGGEKIGFLDLAVGWIPLWLGIMEQIGEMKLLDAEKFPSLHEWSQNFIKIPLIKEALPPREELVDYFTPSVSYMRSLASQKQ
;
A
#
# COMPACT_ATOMS: atom_id res chain seq x y z
N MET A 1 30.09 4.63 2.98
CA MET A 1 28.84 3.89 3.18
C MET A 1 28.75 3.53 4.64
N GLY A 2 27.57 3.68 5.25
CA GLY A 2 27.40 3.38 6.67
C GLY A 2 27.53 1.88 6.93
N GLU A 3 27.77 1.52 8.18
CA GLU A 3 27.73 0.12 8.62
C GLU A 3 26.33 -0.46 8.39
N VAL A 4 26.26 -1.69 7.89
CA VAL A 4 25.01 -2.42 7.67
C VAL A 4 24.87 -3.50 8.72
N LYS A 5 23.75 -3.48 9.46
CA LYS A 5 23.39 -4.55 10.41
C LYS A 5 22.02 -5.12 10.04
N VAL A 6 21.85 -6.43 10.17
CA VAL A 6 20.58 -7.13 9.91
C VAL A 6 20.07 -7.70 11.22
N ILE A 7 18.96 -7.18 11.73
CA ILE A 7 18.22 -7.77 12.85
C ILE A 7 17.34 -8.87 12.27
N GLY A 8 17.63 -10.12 12.58
CA GLY A 8 17.00 -11.26 11.92
C GLY A 8 17.04 -12.55 12.70
N SER A 9 16.23 -13.51 12.26
CA SER A 9 16.26 -14.88 12.75
C SER A 9 16.58 -15.82 11.59
N THR A 10 17.53 -16.74 11.80
CA THR A 10 18.04 -17.65 10.76
C THR A 10 17.00 -18.64 10.26
N SER A 11 15.90 -18.83 11.00
CA SER A 11 14.76 -19.67 10.59
C SER A 11 13.72 -18.91 9.76
N SER A 12 13.88 -17.61 9.54
CA SER A 12 12.94 -16.78 8.79
C SER A 12 13.33 -16.65 7.32
N LEU A 13 12.49 -17.18 6.42
CA LEU A 13 12.64 -17.03 4.96
C LEU A 13 12.71 -15.55 4.52
N PHE A 14 12.05 -14.67 5.27
CA PHE A 14 12.09 -13.23 5.05
C PHE A 14 13.46 -12.62 5.37
N CYS A 15 14.19 -13.15 6.36
CA CYS A 15 15.56 -12.75 6.65
C CYS A 15 16.52 -13.31 5.60
N THR A 16 16.32 -14.57 5.19
CA THR A 16 17.14 -15.23 4.17
C THR A 16 17.17 -14.45 2.86
N ARG A 17 16.02 -13.93 2.37
CA ARG A 17 16.01 -13.14 1.13
C ARG A 17 16.80 -11.83 1.24
N VAL A 18 16.79 -11.18 2.41
CA VAL A 18 17.58 -9.96 2.66
C VAL A 18 19.07 -10.28 2.67
N GLU A 19 19.48 -11.36 3.34
CA GLU A 19 20.87 -11.80 3.33
C GLU A 19 21.37 -12.17 1.92
N TRP A 20 20.55 -12.86 1.12
CA TRP A 20 20.89 -13.17 -0.26
C TRP A 20 21.07 -11.91 -1.10
N ALA A 21 20.19 -10.93 -0.95
CA ALA A 21 20.31 -9.65 -1.64
C ALA A 21 21.62 -8.94 -1.27
N LEU A 22 21.95 -8.81 0.02
CA LEU A 22 23.21 -8.19 0.45
C LEU A 22 24.44 -8.94 -0.09
N LYS A 23 24.42 -10.28 -0.05
CA LYS A 23 25.48 -11.13 -0.63
C LYS A 23 25.62 -10.94 -2.14
N LEU A 24 24.52 -10.90 -2.89
CA LEU A 24 24.52 -10.63 -4.34
C LEU A 24 25.06 -9.23 -4.66
N LYS A 25 24.81 -8.25 -3.79
CA LYS A 25 25.38 -6.90 -3.89
C LYS A 25 26.85 -6.83 -3.45
N GLY A 26 27.41 -7.87 -2.82
CA GLY A 26 28.74 -7.81 -2.23
C GLY A 26 28.83 -6.81 -1.07
N VAL A 27 27.74 -6.64 -0.31
CA VAL A 27 27.66 -5.74 0.84
C VAL A 27 27.95 -6.54 2.10
N GLU A 28 29.00 -6.14 2.81
CA GLU A 28 29.31 -6.66 4.15
C GLU A 28 28.25 -6.22 5.16
N TYR A 29 27.87 -7.12 6.07
CA TYR A 29 26.87 -6.84 7.10
C TYR A 29 27.14 -7.59 8.40
N GLU A 30 26.78 -6.98 9.52
CA GLU A 30 26.69 -7.65 10.81
C GLU A 30 25.31 -8.29 10.96
N TYR A 31 25.24 -9.59 11.27
CA TYR A 31 23.97 -10.27 11.54
C TYR A 31 23.69 -10.30 13.04
N MET A 32 22.64 -9.61 13.47
CA MET A 32 22.17 -9.56 14.84
C MET A 32 21.02 -10.55 15.01
N HIS A 33 21.29 -11.68 15.67
CA HIS A 33 20.29 -12.70 15.90
C HIS A 33 19.17 -12.21 16.84
N GLU A 34 17.92 -12.41 16.44
CA GLU A 34 16.72 -11.98 17.13
C GLU A 34 15.87 -13.18 17.57
N ASP A 35 15.49 -13.19 18.85
CA ASP A 35 14.59 -14.21 19.41
C ASP A 35 13.13 -13.83 19.11
N LEU A 36 12.47 -14.63 18.27
CA LEU A 36 11.09 -14.37 17.85
C LEU A 36 10.06 -14.61 18.96
N ARG A 37 10.41 -15.33 20.03
CA ARG A 37 9.56 -15.56 21.20
C ARG A 37 9.70 -14.44 22.23
N ASN A 38 10.88 -13.84 22.32
CA ASN A 38 11.20 -12.76 23.24
C ASN A 38 11.91 -11.62 22.50
N LYS A 39 11.10 -10.75 21.89
CA LYS A 39 11.58 -9.70 20.98
C LYS A 39 12.38 -8.64 21.72
N SER A 40 13.56 -8.32 21.19
CA SER A 40 14.49 -7.37 21.77
C SER A 40 13.94 -5.93 21.75
N PRO A 41 14.35 -5.07 22.71
CA PRO A 41 14.05 -3.64 22.66
C PRO A 41 14.56 -2.97 21.38
N LEU A 42 15.64 -3.49 20.77
CA LEU A 42 16.18 -2.97 19.52
C LEU A 42 15.21 -3.20 18.35
N LEU A 43 14.68 -4.42 18.20
CA LEU A 43 13.64 -4.71 17.19
C LEU A 43 12.40 -3.85 17.42
N LEU A 44 11.94 -3.75 18.67
CA LEU A 44 10.74 -2.98 19.00
C LEU A 44 10.94 -1.48 18.78
N LYS A 45 12.16 -0.96 18.93
CA LYS A 45 12.50 0.43 18.60
C LYS A 45 12.48 0.70 17.10
N HIS A 46 13.02 -0.22 16.30
CA HIS A 46 13.23 0.00 14.86
C HIS A 46 12.14 -0.58 13.95
N ASN A 47 11.23 -1.40 14.50
CA ASN A 47 9.97 -1.79 13.88
C ASN A 47 8.85 -1.82 14.95
N PRO A 48 8.50 -0.66 15.53
CA PRO A 48 7.52 -0.58 16.62
C PRO A 48 6.12 -1.02 16.19
N VAL A 49 5.83 -0.86 14.89
CA VAL A 49 4.54 -1.15 14.29
C VAL A 49 4.30 -2.64 14.11
N HIS A 50 5.12 -3.32 13.31
CA HIS A 50 4.92 -4.73 13.01
C HIS A 50 5.64 -5.65 14.00
N LYS A 51 6.69 -5.16 14.65
CA LYS A 51 7.49 -5.92 15.63
C LYS A 51 7.98 -7.23 15.01
N LYS A 52 8.36 -7.19 13.72
CA LYS A 52 8.73 -8.36 12.92
C LYS A 52 10.13 -8.18 12.32
N VAL A 53 10.80 -9.30 12.12
CA VAL A 53 12.04 -9.39 11.35
C VAL A 53 11.76 -9.66 9.86
N PRO A 54 12.69 -9.31 8.95
CA PRO A 54 13.94 -8.59 9.22
C PRO A 54 13.77 -7.08 9.35
N VAL A 55 14.75 -6.46 10.00
CA VAL A 55 15.01 -5.02 9.95
C VAL A 55 16.48 -4.83 9.57
N ILE A 56 16.77 -3.97 8.59
CA ILE A 56 18.14 -3.56 8.27
C ILE A 56 18.42 -2.20 8.90
N LEU A 57 19.57 -2.07 9.55
CA LEU A 57 20.12 -0.80 10.02
C LEU A 57 21.25 -0.41 9.07
N HIS A 58 21.18 0.77 8.46
CA HIS A 58 22.24 1.33 7.63
C HIS A 58 22.61 2.71 8.20
N GLY A 59 23.67 2.74 9.01
CA GLY A 59 23.93 3.88 9.90
C GLY A 59 22.75 4.09 10.86
N ASP A 60 22.25 5.32 10.94
CA ASP A 60 21.12 5.68 11.81
C ASP A 60 19.74 5.37 11.21
N ARG A 61 19.70 4.87 9.97
CA ARG A 61 18.46 4.60 9.22
C ARG A 61 18.03 3.15 9.41
N ALA A 62 16.76 2.94 9.74
CA ALA A 62 16.17 1.60 9.84
C ALA A 62 15.13 1.37 8.74
N VAL A 63 15.23 0.24 8.03
CA VAL A 63 14.25 -0.18 7.01
C VAL A 63 13.69 -1.55 7.40
N ALA A 64 12.35 -1.64 7.44
CA ALA A 64 11.60 -2.84 7.81
C ALA A 64 10.75 -3.30 6.61
N GLU A 65 10.13 -4.48 6.74
CA GLU A 65 9.39 -5.20 5.67
C GLU A 65 10.32 -5.71 4.56
N SER A 66 10.44 -7.02 4.44
CA SER A 66 11.53 -7.59 3.63
C SER A 66 11.43 -7.33 2.13
N LEU A 67 10.25 -7.09 1.53
CA LEU A 67 10.18 -6.60 0.15
C LEU A 67 10.65 -5.14 0.03
N VAL A 68 10.30 -4.30 1.01
CA VAL A 68 10.76 -2.91 1.08
C VAL A 68 12.28 -2.85 1.29
N ILE A 69 12.83 -3.75 2.11
CA ILE A 69 14.27 -3.91 2.31
C ILE A 69 14.97 -4.35 1.02
N LEU A 70 14.40 -5.28 0.25
CA LEU A 70 14.96 -5.69 -1.03
C LEU A 70 15.04 -4.52 -2.01
N GLU A 71 13.97 -3.73 -2.13
CA GLU A 71 14.00 -2.53 -2.98
C GLU A 71 14.97 -1.48 -2.44
N TYR A 72 15.07 -1.28 -1.13
CA TYR A 72 16.07 -0.40 -0.52
C TYR A 72 17.50 -0.82 -0.85
N ILE A 73 17.79 -2.12 -0.78
CA ILE A 73 19.10 -2.68 -1.13
C ILE A 73 19.40 -2.42 -2.62
N ASP A 74 18.44 -2.69 -3.50
CA ASP A 74 18.60 -2.47 -4.94
C ASP A 74 18.72 -0.99 -5.30
N ASP A 75 18.00 -0.13 -4.58
CA ASP A 75 18.03 1.32 -4.75
C ASP A 75 19.35 1.93 -4.20
N THR A 76 19.97 1.32 -3.18
CA THR A 76 21.20 1.83 -2.54
C THR A 76 22.47 1.35 -3.24
N TRP A 77 22.53 0.06 -3.60
CA TRP A 77 23.71 -0.59 -4.17
C TRP A 77 23.43 -1.01 -5.62
N LYS A 78 23.90 -0.21 -6.58
CA LYS A 78 23.52 -0.35 -8.00
C LYS A 78 24.20 -1.52 -8.73
N GLN A 79 25.26 -2.10 -8.17
CA GLN A 79 25.87 -3.32 -8.70
C GLN A 79 24.90 -4.50 -8.65
N ASN A 80 24.90 -5.36 -9.67
CA ASN A 80 24.04 -6.55 -9.76
C ASN A 80 22.55 -6.24 -9.45
N PRO A 81 21.82 -5.51 -10.32
CA PRO A 81 20.41 -5.16 -10.09
C PRO A 81 19.54 -6.38 -9.77
N LEU A 82 18.70 -6.27 -8.73
CA LEU A 82 17.76 -7.31 -8.31
C LEU A 82 16.47 -7.22 -9.13
N LEU A 83 16.01 -6.00 -9.40
CA LEU A 83 14.85 -5.71 -10.21
C LEU A 83 15.25 -5.46 -11.68
N PRO A 84 14.41 -5.90 -12.64
CA PRO A 84 14.59 -5.55 -14.04
C PRO A 84 14.59 -4.04 -14.32
N GLU A 85 15.25 -3.64 -15.42
CA GLU A 85 15.26 -2.25 -15.87
C GLU A 85 13.95 -1.81 -16.53
N ASP A 86 13.29 -2.70 -17.29
CA ASP A 86 12.01 -2.40 -17.95
C ASP A 86 10.90 -2.21 -16.89
N PRO A 87 10.10 -1.11 -16.94
CA PRO A 87 9.09 -0.81 -15.93
C PRO A 87 8.03 -1.89 -15.74
N TYR A 88 7.63 -2.56 -16.83
CA TYR A 88 6.62 -3.61 -16.75
C TYR A 88 7.22 -4.88 -16.14
N GLU A 89 8.39 -5.27 -16.61
CA GLU A 89 9.19 -6.39 -16.11
C GLU A 89 9.46 -6.25 -14.59
N ARG A 90 9.79 -5.04 -14.16
CA ARG A 90 9.90 -4.66 -12.74
C ARG A 90 8.59 -4.76 -11.97
N SER A 91 7.49 -4.30 -12.56
CA SER A 91 6.17 -4.38 -11.93
C SER A 91 5.68 -5.82 -11.80
N MET A 92 6.01 -6.67 -12.77
CA MET A 92 5.74 -8.11 -12.70
C MET A 92 6.56 -8.77 -11.59
N ALA A 93 7.83 -8.40 -11.42
CA ALA A 93 8.64 -8.89 -10.30
C ALA A 93 8.02 -8.50 -8.94
N ARG A 94 7.60 -7.25 -8.77
CA ARG A 94 6.90 -6.77 -7.56
C ARG A 94 5.60 -7.54 -7.31
N PHE A 95 4.77 -7.69 -8.35
CA PHE A 95 3.52 -8.43 -8.27
C PHE A 95 3.76 -9.86 -7.79
N TRP A 96 4.66 -10.60 -8.43
CA TRP A 96 4.93 -12.00 -8.09
C TRP A 96 5.58 -12.17 -6.72
N ALA A 97 6.44 -11.24 -6.31
CA ALA A 97 7.02 -11.24 -4.97
C ALA A 97 5.94 -11.02 -3.90
N LYS A 98 5.07 -10.01 -4.07
CA LYS A 98 3.94 -9.76 -3.17
C LYS A 98 2.96 -10.93 -3.15
N PHE A 99 2.61 -11.47 -4.33
CA PHE A 99 1.74 -12.63 -4.46
C PHE A 99 2.29 -13.83 -3.70
N SER A 100 3.59 -14.09 -3.81
CA SER A 100 4.24 -15.20 -3.12
C SER A 100 4.15 -15.03 -1.59
N ASP A 101 4.34 -13.82 -1.07
CA ASP A 101 4.18 -13.52 0.37
C ASP A 101 2.73 -13.74 0.84
N GLU A 102 1.73 -13.37 0.01
CA GLU A 102 0.30 -13.55 0.33
C GLU A 102 -0.17 -15.02 0.18
N LYS A 103 0.42 -15.78 -0.75
CA LYS A 103 0.04 -17.17 -1.09
C LYS A 103 0.95 -18.25 -0.53
N ALA A 104 2.03 -17.90 0.17
CA ALA A 104 2.77 -18.85 0.99
C ALA A 104 1.88 -19.53 2.08
N ILE A 105 0.60 -19.15 2.18
CA ILE A 105 -0.52 -20.00 2.60
C ILE A 105 -1.34 -20.46 1.35
N SER A 106 -0.92 -21.58 0.76
CA SER A 106 -1.55 -22.36 -0.34
C SER A 106 -1.50 -21.85 -1.81
N GLN A 107 -0.70 -22.60 -2.58
CA GLN A 107 -0.64 -22.94 -4.03
C GLN A 107 -0.63 -21.83 -5.12
N ALA A 108 0.32 -22.00 -6.05
CA ALA A 108 0.74 -21.05 -7.09
C ALA A 108 0.19 -21.35 -8.51
N SER A 109 0.27 -20.37 -9.40
CA SER A 109 -0.08 -20.45 -10.84
C SER A 109 0.91 -19.62 -11.71
N PRO A 110 0.94 -19.81 -13.05
CA PRO A 110 2.12 -19.58 -13.89
C PRO A 110 2.26 -18.20 -14.55
N ALA A 111 3.46 -17.97 -15.08
CA ALA A 111 4.04 -16.72 -15.58
C ALA A 111 3.60 -16.27 -17.00
N VAL A 112 3.81 -14.98 -17.29
CA VAL A 112 3.48 -14.28 -18.55
C VAL A 112 4.77 -13.69 -19.17
N GLU A 113 4.88 -13.74 -20.50
CA GLU A 113 6.01 -13.28 -21.33
C GLU A 113 6.13 -11.75 -21.49
N LEU A 114 7.34 -11.31 -21.83
CA LEU A 114 7.82 -9.93 -21.80
C LEU A 114 8.36 -9.44 -23.15
N GLY A 115 7.82 -8.32 -23.67
CA GLY A 115 8.34 -7.64 -24.88
C GLY A 115 8.22 -6.10 -24.88
N LYS A 116 9.33 -5.41 -25.20
CA LYS A 116 9.77 -4.00 -24.95
C LYS A 116 8.90 -2.79 -25.42
N THR A 117 8.96 -1.72 -24.58
CA THR A 117 8.98 -0.22 -24.73
C THR A 117 8.02 0.59 -25.65
N ILE A 118 7.72 1.89 -25.45
CA ILE A 118 6.82 2.67 -24.53
C ILE A 118 6.03 3.66 -25.43
N MET A 119 4.79 4.05 -25.03
CA MET A 119 3.75 4.90 -25.68
C MET A 119 2.64 4.12 -26.40
N GLY A 120 1.63 3.66 -25.66
CA GLY A 120 0.39 3.16 -26.24
C GLY A 120 -0.81 3.46 -25.38
N GLU A 121 -1.98 3.10 -25.89
CA GLU A 121 -3.28 3.29 -25.23
C GLU A 121 -3.27 2.70 -23.82
N VAL A 122 -3.74 3.50 -22.85
CA VAL A 122 -3.92 3.10 -21.45
C VAL A 122 -5.42 2.88 -21.23
N LYS A 123 -5.79 1.68 -20.77
CA LYS A 123 -7.15 1.37 -20.32
C LYS A 123 -7.12 0.99 -18.84
N VAL A 124 -8.10 1.40 -18.07
CA VAL A 124 -8.26 1.04 -16.65
C VAL A 124 -9.51 0.20 -16.50
N ILE A 125 -9.35 -1.07 -16.12
CA ILE A 125 -10.46 -1.93 -15.71
C ILE A 125 -10.71 -1.65 -14.23
N GLY A 126 -11.85 -1.02 -13.91
CA GLY A 126 -12.10 -0.52 -12.56
C GLY A 126 -13.57 -0.23 -12.26
N SER A 127 -13.83 0.18 -11.02
CA SER A 127 -15.15 0.60 -10.56
C SER A 127 -15.00 1.92 -9.79
N THR A 128 -15.87 2.89 -10.08
CA THR A 128 -15.82 4.26 -9.52
C THR A 128 -15.94 4.29 -8.01
N SER A 129 -16.62 3.31 -7.40
CA SER A 129 -16.76 3.20 -5.94
C SER A 129 -15.55 2.60 -5.23
N SER A 130 -14.55 2.10 -5.99
CA SER A 130 -13.38 1.42 -5.45
C SER A 130 -12.26 2.41 -5.16
N LEU A 131 -11.93 2.56 -3.87
CA LEU A 131 -10.79 3.38 -3.41
C LEU A 131 -9.47 3.01 -4.09
N PHE A 132 -9.30 1.72 -4.44
CA PHE A 132 -8.11 1.23 -5.12
C PHE A 132 -8.04 1.68 -6.57
N CYS A 133 -9.18 1.86 -7.25
CA CYS A 133 -9.24 2.38 -8.61
C CYS A 133 -9.03 3.88 -8.61
N THR A 134 -9.66 4.60 -7.68
CA THR A 134 -9.54 6.05 -7.56
C THR A 134 -8.08 6.49 -7.39
N ARG A 135 -7.26 5.78 -6.61
CA ARG A 135 -5.83 6.13 -6.49
C ARG A 135 -5.04 5.99 -7.80
N VAL A 136 -5.42 5.04 -8.66
CA VAL A 136 -4.83 4.86 -9.99
C VAL A 136 -5.26 6.01 -10.90
N GLU A 137 -6.54 6.39 -10.87
CA GLU A 137 -7.04 7.53 -11.63
C GLU A 137 -6.37 8.84 -11.21
N TRP A 138 -6.20 9.09 -9.91
CA TRP A 138 -5.44 10.26 -9.43
C TRP A 138 -4.02 10.28 -9.98
N ALA A 139 -3.31 9.14 -9.97
CA ALA A 139 -1.96 9.07 -10.50
C ALA A 139 -1.90 9.36 -12.01
N LEU A 140 -2.79 8.75 -12.80
CA LEU A 140 -2.85 8.99 -14.25
C LEU A 140 -3.15 10.46 -14.54
N LYS A 141 -4.14 11.04 -13.86
CA LYS A 141 -4.51 12.45 -13.99
C LYS A 141 -3.36 13.38 -13.57
N LEU A 142 -2.66 13.12 -12.46
CA LEU A 142 -1.49 13.90 -12.02
C LEU A 142 -0.32 13.86 -13.01
N LYS A 143 -0.20 12.73 -13.73
CA LYS A 143 0.81 12.54 -14.77
C LYS A 143 0.38 13.06 -16.15
N GLY A 144 -0.85 13.57 -16.28
CA GLY A 144 -1.42 14.06 -17.54
C GLY A 144 -1.63 12.95 -18.58
N VAL A 145 -1.97 11.74 -18.13
CA VAL A 145 -2.18 10.58 -19.00
C VAL A 145 -3.66 10.45 -19.34
N GLU A 146 -3.97 10.48 -20.63
CA GLU A 146 -5.29 10.10 -21.14
C GLU A 146 -5.49 8.58 -21.04
N TYR A 147 -6.67 8.15 -20.60
CA TYR A 147 -7.00 6.74 -20.44
C TYR A 147 -8.47 6.44 -20.76
N GLU A 148 -8.74 5.23 -21.25
CA GLU A 148 -10.09 4.69 -21.34
C GLU A 148 -10.45 4.00 -20.02
N TYR A 149 -11.57 4.37 -19.39
CA TYR A 149 -12.06 3.70 -18.18
C TYR A 149 -13.10 2.64 -18.55
N ILE A 150 -12.76 1.37 -18.37
CA ILE A 150 -13.64 0.23 -18.57
C ILE A 150 -14.30 -0.10 -17.23
N HIS A 151 -15.57 0.25 -17.10
CA HIS A 151 -16.33 -0.02 -15.89
C HIS A 151 -16.54 -1.54 -15.69
N GLU A 152 -16.20 -2.03 -14.51
CA GLU A 152 -16.23 -3.44 -14.13
C GLU A 152 -17.24 -3.67 -13.00
N ASP A 153 -18.16 -4.61 -13.20
CA ASP A 153 -19.04 -5.10 -12.15
C ASP A 153 -18.29 -6.09 -11.25
N VAL A 154 -17.96 -5.66 -10.03
CA VAL A 154 -17.24 -6.49 -9.06
C VAL A 154 -18.03 -7.69 -8.53
N ARG A 155 -19.36 -7.69 -8.68
CA ARG A 155 -20.25 -8.80 -8.32
C ARG A 155 -20.36 -9.82 -9.44
N ASN A 156 -20.26 -9.37 -10.69
CA ASN A 156 -20.29 -10.21 -11.89
C ASN A 156 -19.07 -9.95 -12.79
N LYS A 157 -17.94 -10.55 -12.43
CA LYS A 157 -16.63 -10.28 -13.03
C LYS A 157 -16.58 -10.68 -14.50
N SER A 158 -16.15 -9.74 -15.33
CA SER A 158 -16.04 -9.89 -16.78
C SER A 158 -14.95 -10.88 -17.19
N PRO A 159 -15.08 -11.54 -18.35
CA PRO A 159 -14.00 -12.33 -18.93
C PRO A 159 -12.72 -11.52 -19.17
N LEU A 160 -12.85 -10.20 -19.40
CA LEU A 160 -11.71 -9.30 -19.57
C LEU A 160 -10.89 -9.18 -18.27
N LEU A 161 -11.54 -8.92 -17.14
CA LEU A 161 -10.88 -8.89 -15.84
C LEU A 161 -10.25 -10.25 -15.51
N LEU A 162 -10.99 -11.34 -15.71
CA LEU A 162 -10.50 -12.69 -15.40
C LEU A 162 -9.33 -13.11 -16.29
N LYS A 163 -9.25 -12.61 -17.53
CA LYS A 163 -8.12 -12.81 -18.42
C LYS A 163 -6.88 -12.05 -17.96
N HIS A 164 -7.04 -10.80 -17.53
CA HIS A 164 -5.90 -9.90 -17.25
C HIS A 164 -5.47 -9.86 -15.78
N ASN A 165 -6.30 -10.40 -14.87
CA ASN A 165 -5.92 -10.70 -13.49
C ASN A 165 -6.52 -12.07 -13.07
N PRO A 166 -6.05 -13.18 -13.67
CA PRO A 166 -6.59 -14.52 -13.41
C PRO A 166 -6.34 -14.98 -11.96
N VAL A 167 -5.30 -14.41 -11.34
CA VAL A 167 -4.80 -14.77 -10.02
C VAL A 167 -5.70 -14.20 -8.92
N HIS A 168 -5.83 -12.88 -8.84
CA HIS A 168 -6.63 -12.24 -7.80
C HIS A 168 -8.06 -11.96 -8.24
N LYS A 169 -8.31 -11.84 -9.55
CA LYS A 169 -9.63 -11.50 -10.10
C LYS A 169 -10.16 -10.21 -9.46
N LYS A 170 -9.27 -9.25 -9.21
CA LYS A 170 -9.54 -7.98 -8.50
C LYS A 170 -9.20 -6.80 -9.40
N ILE A 171 -9.91 -5.70 -9.17
CA ILE A 171 -9.62 -4.39 -9.73
C ILE A 171 -8.78 -3.53 -8.75
N PRO A 172 -8.08 -2.50 -9.23
CA PRO A 172 -7.91 -2.15 -10.64
C PRO A 172 -6.91 -3.03 -11.37
N VAL A 173 -7.05 -3.05 -12.69
CA VAL A 173 -6.04 -3.55 -13.63
C VAL A 173 -5.85 -2.46 -14.69
N ILE A 174 -4.61 -2.05 -14.94
CA ILE A 174 -4.30 -1.21 -16.09
C ILE A 174 -3.85 -2.09 -17.25
N LEU A 175 -4.36 -1.80 -18.44
CA LEU A 175 -3.87 -2.32 -19.70
C LEU A 175 -3.10 -1.20 -20.37
N HIS A 176 -1.79 -1.34 -20.46
CA HIS A 176 -0.96 -0.43 -21.25
C HIS A 176 -0.49 -1.23 -22.47
N ARG A 177 -1.17 -1.01 -23.60
CA ARG A 177 -1.10 -1.90 -24.78
C ARG A 177 -1.54 -3.33 -24.40
N ASP A 178 -0.75 -4.34 -24.79
CA ASP A 178 -1.03 -5.76 -24.51
C ASP A 178 -0.59 -6.22 -23.11
N ARG A 179 -0.06 -5.30 -22.29
CA ARG A 179 0.50 -5.60 -20.96
C ARG A 179 -0.49 -5.22 -19.86
N ALA A 180 -0.82 -6.18 -19.01
CA ALA A 180 -1.68 -5.97 -17.84
C ALA A 180 -0.85 -5.80 -16.56
N VAL A 181 -1.11 -4.74 -15.79
CA VAL A 181 -0.55 -4.54 -14.46
C VAL A 181 -1.70 -4.49 -13.45
N ALA A 182 -1.62 -5.33 -12.43
CA ALA A 182 -2.60 -5.45 -11.34
C ALA A 182 -1.96 -5.03 -10.01
N GLU A 183 -2.79 -4.88 -8.97
CA GLU A 183 -2.44 -4.34 -7.64
C GLU A 183 -2.16 -2.84 -7.66
N SER A 184 -3.03 -2.05 -7.03
CA SER A 184 -2.97 -0.60 -7.24
C SER A 184 -1.71 0.10 -6.73
N LEU A 185 -1.02 -0.39 -5.68
CA LEU A 185 0.31 0.14 -5.33
C LEU A 185 1.37 -0.20 -6.39
N VAL A 186 1.32 -1.41 -6.97
CA VAL A 186 2.21 -1.82 -8.05
C VAL A 186 1.92 -1.00 -9.31
N ILE A 187 0.65 -0.72 -9.59
CA ILE A 187 0.22 0.16 -10.69
C ILE A 187 0.75 1.59 -10.47
N LEU A 188 0.68 2.13 -9.25
CA LEU A 188 1.25 3.45 -8.94
C LEU A 188 2.76 3.48 -9.23
N GLU A 189 3.50 2.47 -8.79
CA GLU A 189 4.93 2.36 -9.09
C GLU A 189 5.20 2.18 -10.59
N TYR A 190 4.37 1.41 -11.31
CA TYR A 190 4.48 1.26 -12.76
C TYR A 190 4.31 2.59 -13.49
N ILE A 191 3.29 3.37 -13.11
CA ILE A 191 3.03 4.70 -13.66
C ILE A 191 4.23 5.62 -13.39
N ASP A 192 4.74 5.64 -12.15
CA ASP A 192 5.88 6.47 -11.78
C ASP A 192 7.18 6.03 -12.45
N ASP A 193 7.36 4.72 -12.64
CA ASP A 193 8.52 4.15 -13.33
C ASP A 193 8.48 4.45 -14.83
N THR A 194 7.30 4.48 -15.44
CA THR A 194 7.11 4.74 -16.88
C THR A 194 7.16 6.24 -17.20
N LEU A 195 6.66 7.10 -16.31
CA LEU A 195 6.49 8.53 -16.52
C LEU A 195 7.27 9.33 -15.48
N LYS A 196 8.49 9.74 -15.83
CA LYS A 196 9.43 10.38 -14.90
C LYS A 196 9.07 11.82 -14.52
N GLN A 197 8.18 12.48 -15.27
CA GLN A 197 7.68 13.81 -14.91
C GLN A 197 6.83 13.74 -13.63
N ASN A 198 6.99 14.72 -12.73
CA ASN A 198 6.29 14.80 -11.43
C ASN A 198 6.38 13.48 -10.63
N PRO A 199 7.56 13.08 -10.17
CA PRO A 199 7.75 11.79 -9.50
C PRO A 199 6.86 11.68 -8.24
N LEU A 200 6.23 10.52 -8.06
CA LEU A 200 5.41 10.20 -6.89
C LEU A 200 6.28 9.68 -5.75
N LEU A 201 7.32 8.91 -6.08
CA LEU A 201 8.31 8.46 -5.12
C LEU A 201 9.52 9.42 -5.12
N PRO A 202 10.14 9.67 -3.95
CA PRO A 202 11.36 10.47 -3.86
C PRO A 202 12.54 9.77 -4.55
N GLU A 203 13.66 10.48 -4.71
CA GLU A 203 14.89 9.92 -5.30
C GLU A 203 15.75 9.18 -4.26
N ASP A 204 15.80 9.68 -3.01
CA ASP A 204 16.60 9.04 -1.96
C ASP A 204 16.05 7.62 -1.65
N PRO A 205 16.90 6.57 -1.67
CA PRO A 205 16.47 5.19 -1.45
C PRO A 205 15.75 4.96 -0.12
N TYR A 206 16.17 5.67 0.94
CA TYR A 206 15.56 5.54 2.25
C TYR A 206 14.17 6.16 2.26
N GLU A 207 14.02 7.38 1.75
CA GLU A 207 12.72 8.04 1.63
C GLU A 207 11.75 7.22 0.76
N ARG A 208 12.24 6.60 -0.33
CA ARG A 208 11.44 5.68 -1.17
C ARG A 208 10.95 4.48 -0.36
N SER A 209 11.84 3.88 0.41
CA SER A 209 11.51 2.73 1.26
C SER A 209 10.49 3.11 2.34
N THR A 210 10.62 4.29 2.93
CA THR A 210 9.68 4.85 3.91
C THR A 210 8.30 5.08 3.30
N ALA A 211 8.21 5.66 2.10
CA ALA A 211 6.94 5.85 1.41
C ALA A 211 6.22 4.51 1.13
N ARG A 212 6.97 3.48 0.67
CA ARG A 212 6.43 2.13 0.42
C ARG A 212 5.94 1.46 1.70
N PHE A 213 6.73 1.55 2.78
CA PHE A 213 6.37 1.00 4.08
C PHE A 213 5.04 1.58 4.58
N TRP A 214 4.91 2.91 4.57
CA TRP A 214 3.71 3.56 5.07
C TRP A 214 2.49 3.36 4.17
N ALA A 215 2.69 3.24 2.85
CA ALA A 215 1.60 2.91 1.93
C ALA A 215 1.05 1.51 2.20
N LYS A 216 1.95 0.53 2.42
CA LYS A 216 1.57 -0.82 2.83
C LYS A 216 0.88 -0.82 4.20
N PHE A 217 1.40 -0.05 5.16
CA PHE A 217 0.79 0.11 6.48
C PHE A 217 -0.63 0.68 6.39
N GLY A 218 -0.86 1.70 5.55
CA GLY A 218 -2.19 2.25 5.30
C GLY A 218 -3.18 1.20 4.77
N ASP A 219 -2.76 0.39 3.80
CA ASP A 219 -3.62 -0.64 3.17
C ASP A 219 -3.88 -1.86 4.08
N GLU A 220 -2.90 -2.27 4.87
CA GLU A 220 -2.90 -3.53 5.63
C GLU A 220 -3.17 -3.38 7.13
N LYS A 221 -2.96 -2.20 7.70
CA LYS A 221 -3.22 -1.94 9.12
C LYS A 221 -4.34 -0.95 9.31
N VAL A 222 -4.18 0.28 8.84
CA VAL A 222 -5.17 1.35 9.07
C VAL A 222 -6.52 0.98 8.45
N ARG A 223 -6.54 0.61 7.17
CA ARG A 223 -7.79 0.23 6.52
C ARG A 223 -8.43 -1.02 7.15
N ILE A 224 -7.62 -2.00 7.56
CA ILE A 224 -8.15 -3.26 8.14
C ILE A 224 -8.70 -3.02 9.55
N SER A 225 -8.03 -2.23 10.40
CA SER A 225 -8.53 -1.89 11.73
C SER A 225 -9.87 -1.13 11.66
N VAL A 226 -9.99 -0.18 10.72
CA VAL A 226 -11.25 0.53 10.43
C VAL A 226 -12.34 -0.44 9.95
N LEU A 227 -12.03 -1.36 9.05
CA LEU A 227 -13.03 -2.35 8.60
C LEU A 227 -13.46 -3.29 9.72
N ASN A 228 -12.54 -3.66 10.62
CA ASN A 228 -12.82 -4.54 11.74
C ASN A 228 -13.68 -3.89 12.84
N SER A 229 -13.83 -2.56 12.85
CA SER A 229 -14.73 -1.87 13.78
C SER A 229 -16.19 -1.82 13.29
N LEU A 230 -16.42 -1.89 11.98
CA LEU A 230 -17.77 -1.83 11.36
C LEU A 230 -18.77 -2.90 11.80
N PRO A 231 -18.38 -4.17 12.10
CA PRO A 231 -19.32 -5.21 12.53
C PRO A 231 -19.95 -4.97 13.90
N TRP A 232 -19.41 -4.06 14.72
CA TRP A 232 -19.84 -3.87 16.10
C TRP A 232 -20.72 -2.62 16.23
N SER A 233 -21.89 -2.76 16.86
CA SER A 233 -22.83 -1.65 17.08
C SER A 233 -22.62 -0.94 18.42
N GLU A 234 -22.30 -1.67 19.47
CA GLU A 234 -22.10 -1.16 20.84
C GLU A 234 -21.25 -2.12 21.69
N GLY A 235 -20.93 -1.71 22.92
CA GLY A 235 -20.24 -2.53 23.91
C GLY A 235 -18.72 -2.57 23.77
N GLU A 236 -18.10 -3.41 24.61
CA GLU A 236 -16.64 -3.48 24.79
C GLU A 236 -15.88 -3.80 23.49
N GLU A 237 -16.43 -4.66 22.63
CA GLU A 237 -15.79 -5.02 21.35
C GLU A 237 -15.77 -3.85 20.35
N LYS A 238 -16.82 -3.00 20.34
CA LYS A 238 -16.82 -1.77 19.54
C LYS A 238 -15.76 -0.80 20.05
N GLU A 239 -15.68 -0.61 21.36
CA GLU A 239 -14.70 0.29 21.98
C GLU A 239 -13.26 -0.15 21.68
N LYS A 240 -12.94 -1.44 21.85
CA LYS A 240 -11.63 -2.02 21.50
C LYS A 240 -11.29 -1.84 20.01
N ALA A 241 -12.25 -2.09 19.12
CA ALA A 241 -12.01 -1.97 17.68
C ALA A 241 -11.79 -0.51 17.26
N ILE A 242 -12.55 0.43 17.84
CA ILE A 242 -12.34 1.88 17.64
C ILE A 242 -10.96 2.30 18.14
N GLU A 243 -10.54 1.84 19.31
CA GLU A 243 -9.23 2.19 19.87
C GLU A 243 -8.10 1.64 19.01
N SER A 244 -8.21 0.40 18.54
CA SER A 244 -7.24 -0.18 17.60
C SER A 244 -7.18 0.60 16.27
N ALA A 245 -8.32 1.06 15.76
CA ALA A 245 -8.35 1.90 14.56
C ALA A 245 -7.68 3.27 14.80
N ARG A 246 -7.93 3.90 15.95
CA ARG A 246 -7.28 5.17 16.34
C ARG A 246 -5.78 5.01 16.56
N GLU A 247 -5.35 3.96 17.23
CA GLU A 247 -3.92 3.63 17.40
C GLU A 247 -3.25 3.47 16.02
N SER A 248 -3.91 2.82 15.06
CA SER A 248 -3.35 2.72 13.71
C SER A 248 -3.28 4.07 12.98
N LEU A 249 -4.24 4.97 13.20
CA LEU A 249 -4.25 6.32 12.62
C LEU A 249 -3.19 7.22 13.24
N SER A 250 -2.86 7.06 14.53
CA SER A 250 -1.86 7.90 15.20
C SER A 250 -0.47 7.74 14.58
N PHE A 251 -0.13 6.56 14.09
CA PHE A 251 1.12 6.38 13.34
C PHE A 251 1.15 7.20 12.06
N LEU A 252 0.02 7.37 11.35
CA LEU A 252 -0.03 8.23 10.16
C LEU A 252 -0.02 9.73 10.54
N GLU A 253 -0.63 10.12 11.66
CA GLU A 253 -0.56 11.48 12.21
C GLU A 253 0.90 11.90 12.44
N GLU A 254 1.69 11.05 13.11
CA GLU A 254 3.12 11.28 13.34
C GLU A 254 3.91 11.44 12.02
N GLN A 255 3.48 10.77 10.95
CA GLN A 255 4.17 10.86 9.65
C GLN A 255 3.88 12.15 8.87
N ILE A 256 2.69 12.73 9.06
CA ILE A 256 2.26 13.96 8.37
C ILE A 256 2.55 15.22 9.19
N GLU A 257 2.84 15.09 10.49
CA GLU A 257 3.16 16.21 11.37
C GLU A 257 4.22 17.14 10.74
N GLY A 258 3.88 18.44 10.66
CA GLY A 258 4.73 19.47 10.07
C GLY A 258 4.81 19.47 8.53
N LYS A 259 4.02 18.65 7.83
CA LYS A 259 4.02 18.57 6.35
C LYS A 259 2.65 18.90 5.78
N THR A 260 2.64 19.49 4.58
CA THR A 260 1.39 19.74 3.83
C THR A 260 0.86 18.47 3.18
N PHE A 261 1.74 17.65 2.62
CA PHE A 261 1.48 16.34 2.04
C PHE A 261 2.48 15.32 2.58
N PHE A 262 2.16 14.03 2.52
CA PHE A 262 3.10 12.99 2.89
C PHE A 262 4.35 13.00 1.99
N GLY A 263 4.19 13.42 0.73
CA GLY A 263 5.28 13.73 -0.20
C GLY A 263 6.03 15.05 0.07
N GLY A 264 5.75 15.74 1.18
CA GLY A 264 6.33 17.04 1.53
C GLY A 264 5.50 18.21 0.98
N GLU A 265 6.05 18.94 0.01
CA GLU A 265 5.38 20.10 -0.60
C GLU A 265 4.39 19.72 -1.71
N LYS A 266 4.47 18.49 -2.22
CA LYS A 266 3.64 17.98 -3.32
C LYS A 266 3.03 16.63 -2.96
N ILE A 267 1.93 16.27 -3.63
CA ILE A 267 1.34 14.93 -3.53
C ILE A 267 2.40 13.89 -3.93
N GLY A 268 2.65 12.93 -3.04
CA GLY A 268 3.51 11.79 -3.29
C GLY A 268 2.75 10.45 -3.30
N PHE A 269 3.53 9.38 -3.38
CA PHE A 269 3.03 8.00 -3.40
C PHE A 269 2.14 7.66 -2.20
N LEU A 270 2.55 8.08 -1.01
CA LEU A 270 1.81 7.81 0.23
C LEU A 270 0.48 8.57 0.26
N ASP A 271 0.44 9.82 -0.22
CA ASP A 271 -0.80 10.60 -0.30
C ASP A 271 -1.85 9.88 -1.16
N LEU A 272 -1.45 9.30 -2.30
CA LEU A 272 -2.37 8.52 -3.14
C LEU A 272 -2.76 7.19 -2.50
N ALA A 273 -1.85 6.55 -1.78
CA ALA A 273 -2.12 5.28 -1.11
C ALA A 273 -3.15 5.43 0.03
N VAL A 274 -3.04 6.48 0.85
CA VAL A 274 -3.93 6.76 1.99
C VAL A 274 -5.00 7.80 1.69
N GLY A 275 -5.07 8.32 0.46
CA GLY A 275 -6.05 9.30 -0.01
C GLY A 275 -7.51 8.84 0.05
N TRP A 276 -7.77 7.58 0.42
CA TRP A 276 -9.11 7.09 0.74
C TRP A 276 -9.63 7.66 2.07
N ILE A 277 -8.75 8.04 3.00
CA ILE A 277 -9.10 8.52 4.35
C ILE A 277 -10.13 9.66 4.30
N PRO A 278 -9.93 10.76 3.54
CA PRO A 278 -10.83 11.91 3.61
C PRO A 278 -12.29 11.63 3.20
N LEU A 279 -12.52 10.66 2.30
CA LEU A 279 -13.86 10.34 1.80
C LEU A 279 -14.39 9.02 2.36
N TRP A 280 -13.70 7.91 2.13
CA TRP A 280 -14.18 6.57 2.50
C TRP A 280 -14.21 6.37 4.02
N LEU A 281 -13.25 6.91 4.78
CA LEU A 281 -13.33 6.85 6.24
C LEU A 281 -14.58 7.58 6.74
N GLY A 282 -14.89 8.75 6.20
CA GLY A 282 -16.09 9.50 6.56
C GLY A 282 -17.39 8.78 6.22
N ILE A 283 -17.41 7.93 5.18
CA ILE A 283 -18.54 7.02 4.89
C ILE A 283 -18.61 5.91 5.94
N MET A 284 -17.48 5.29 6.26
CA MET A 284 -17.37 4.21 7.24
C MET A 284 -17.73 4.68 8.65
N GLU A 285 -17.35 5.90 9.03
CA GLU A 285 -17.76 6.57 10.28
C GLU A 285 -19.28 6.73 10.36
N GLN A 286 -19.90 7.19 9.27
CA GLN A 286 -21.35 7.38 9.20
C GLN A 286 -22.10 6.04 9.33
N ILE A 287 -21.74 5.04 8.53
CA ILE A 287 -22.42 3.73 8.55
C ILE A 287 -22.12 2.97 9.86
N GLY A 288 -20.88 3.06 10.33
CA GLY A 288 -20.40 2.43 11.57
C GLY A 288 -20.89 3.09 12.85
N GLU A 289 -21.50 4.28 12.74
CA GLU A 289 -21.92 5.10 13.88
C GLU A 289 -20.76 5.28 14.87
N MET A 290 -19.63 5.74 14.34
CA MET A 290 -18.37 5.90 15.06
C MET A 290 -17.63 7.15 14.58
N LYS A 291 -16.74 7.68 15.43
CA LYS A 291 -15.85 8.78 15.09
C LYS A 291 -14.39 8.37 15.29
N LEU A 292 -13.63 8.32 14.21
CA LEU A 292 -12.25 7.87 14.14
C LEU A 292 -11.29 9.02 13.86
N LEU A 293 -11.57 9.87 12.86
CA LEU A 293 -10.73 11.01 12.50
C LEU A 293 -11.37 12.31 12.99
N ASP A 294 -10.89 12.84 14.10
CA ASP A 294 -11.27 14.15 14.64
C ASP A 294 -10.07 15.09 14.74
N ALA A 295 -10.33 16.39 14.60
CA ALA A 295 -9.29 17.42 14.54
C ALA A 295 -8.58 17.67 15.88
N GLU A 296 -9.14 17.21 17.01
CA GLU A 296 -8.50 17.36 18.32
C GLU A 296 -7.41 16.30 18.52
N LYS A 297 -7.68 15.05 18.10
CA LYS A 297 -6.74 13.93 18.22
C LYS A 297 -5.77 13.81 17.05
N PHE A 298 -6.21 14.18 15.84
CA PHE A 298 -5.45 14.02 14.60
C PHE A 298 -5.42 15.33 13.80
N PRO A 299 -4.89 16.43 14.37
CA PRO A 299 -4.95 17.75 13.75
C PRO A 299 -4.27 17.79 12.37
N SER A 300 -3.08 17.18 12.24
CA SER A 300 -2.27 17.22 11.01
C SER A 300 -2.89 16.37 9.91
N LEU A 301 -3.36 15.17 10.24
CA LEU A 301 -4.04 14.28 9.31
C LEU A 301 -5.40 14.83 8.89
N HIS A 302 -6.10 15.51 9.80
CA HIS A 302 -7.33 16.23 9.48
C HIS A 302 -7.05 17.40 8.51
N GLU A 303 -6.05 18.23 8.79
CA GLU A 303 -5.66 19.33 7.90
C GLU A 303 -5.23 18.82 6.51
N TRP A 304 -4.37 17.81 6.47
CA TRP A 304 -3.99 17.13 5.23
C TRP A 304 -5.21 16.63 4.47
N SER A 305 -6.18 16.01 5.16
CA SER A 305 -7.41 15.50 4.53
C SER A 305 -8.19 16.62 3.83
N GLN A 306 -8.30 17.79 4.48
CA GLN A 306 -8.96 18.96 3.89
C GLN A 306 -8.18 19.53 2.71
N ASN A 307 -6.85 19.55 2.78
CA ASN A 307 -6.01 20.06 1.69
C ASN A 307 -6.05 19.12 0.47
N PHE A 308 -5.97 17.81 0.70
CA PHE A 308 -5.97 16.78 -0.34
C PHE A 308 -7.24 16.81 -1.19
N ILE A 309 -8.43 16.86 -0.58
CA ILE A 309 -9.71 16.86 -1.32
C ILE A 309 -10.03 18.20 -2.00
N LYS A 310 -9.33 19.28 -1.64
CA LYS A 310 -9.49 20.59 -2.30
C LYS A 310 -8.74 20.67 -3.64
N ILE A 311 -7.83 19.74 -3.89
CA ILE A 311 -7.08 19.70 -5.14
C ILE A 311 -8.07 19.40 -6.28
N PRO A 312 -8.21 20.27 -7.30
CA PRO A 312 -9.26 20.15 -8.31
C PRO A 312 -9.30 18.76 -8.96
N LEU A 313 -8.13 18.26 -9.35
CA LEU A 313 -7.95 16.97 -10.00
C LEU A 313 -8.31 15.77 -9.12
N ILE A 314 -8.09 15.88 -7.81
CA ILE A 314 -8.51 14.87 -6.83
C ILE A 314 -10.03 14.93 -6.70
N LYS A 315 -10.59 16.12 -6.48
CA LYS A 315 -12.02 16.38 -6.31
C LYS A 315 -12.85 15.88 -7.48
N GLU A 316 -12.40 16.13 -8.71
CA GLU A 316 -13.06 15.69 -9.94
C GLU A 316 -13.07 14.17 -10.14
N ALA A 317 -12.18 13.44 -9.48
CA ALA A 317 -12.13 11.97 -9.53
C ALA A 317 -12.85 11.29 -8.35
N LEU A 318 -13.42 12.06 -7.41
CA LEU A 318 -14.15 11.48 -6.28
C LEU A 318 -15.54 11.00 -6.72
N PRO A 319 -15.95 9.77 -6.36
CA PRO A 319 -17.32 9.33 -6.57
C PRO A 319 -18.29 10.13 -5.67
N PRO A 320 -19.56 10.25 -6.08
CA PRO A 320 -20.59 10.85 -5.23
C PRO A 320 -20.69 10.13 -3.88
N ARG A 321 -20.81 10.92 -2.80
CA ARG A 321 -20.87 10.39 -1.43
C ARG A 321 -22.02 9.40 -1.25
N GLU A 322 -23.19 9.72 -1.79
CA GLU A 322 -24.41 8.90 -1.67
C GLU A 322 -24.23 7.52 -2.32
N GLU A 323 -23.62 7.44 -3.51
CA GLU A 323 -23.31 6.18 -4.17
C GLU A 323 -22.38 5.29 -3.32
N LEU A 324 -21.41 5.89 -2.61
CA LEU A 324 -20.57 5.14 -1.69
C LEU A 324 -21.35 4.63 -0.47
N VAL A 325 -22.25 5.41 0.09
CA VAL A 325 -23.10 4.95 1.21
C VAL A 325 -23.90 3.73 0.78
N ASP A 326 -24.56 3.80 -0.38
CA ASP A 326 -25.37 2.69 -0.91
C ASP A 326 -24.52 1.45 -1.23
N TYR A 327 -23.29 1.67 -1.69
CA TYR A 327 -22.35 0.58 -1.98
C TYR A 327 -21.90 -0.16 -0.71
N PHE A 328 -21.53 0.57 0.36
CA PHE A 328 -20.97 -0.04 1.57
C PHE A 328 -22.01 -0.54 2.58
N THR A 329 -23.19 0.08 2.64
CA THR A 329 -24.23 -0.23 3.63
C THR A 329 -24.60 -1.73 3.66
N PRO A 330 -24.88 -2.41 2.53
CA PRO A 330 -25.23 -3.83 2.54
C PRO A 330 -24.13 -4.72 3.13
N SER A 331 -22.86 -4.44 2.81
CA SER A 331 -21.73 -5.20 3.33
C SER A 331 -21.56 -5.02 4.84
N VAL A 332 -21.75 -3.79 5.35
CA VAL A 332 -21.69 -3.54 6.79
C VAL A 332 -22.84 -4.22 7.53
N SER A 333 -24.07 -4.13 7.01
CA SER A 333 -25.23 -4.84 7.58
C SER A 333 -25.01 -6.35 7.63
N TYR A 334 -24.41 -6.94 6.60
CA TYR A 334 -24.04 -8.35 6.59
C TYR A 334 -22.95 -8.69 7.62
N MET A 335 -21.93 -7.85 7.77
CA MET A 335 -20.91 -8.06 8.80
C MET A 335 -21.48 -8.00 10.22
N ARG A 336 -22.38 -7.04 10.49
CA ARG A 336 -23.09 -6.91 11.78
C ARG A 336 -23.94 -8.15 12.09
N SER A 337 -24.64 -8.70 11.10
CA SER A 337 -25.46 -9.90 11.31
C SER A 337 -24.61 -11.13 11.66
N LEU A 338 -23.43 -11.28 11.05
CA LEU A 338 -22.48 -12.34 11.39
C LEU A 338 -21.86 -12.18 12.78
N ALA A 339 -21.57 -10.94 13.20
CA ALA A 339 -21.02 -10.66 14.53
C ALA A 339 -22.04 -10.96 15.64
N SER A 340 -23.31 -10.59 15.41
CA SER A 340 -24.41 -10.81 16.37
C SER A 340 -24.73 -12.29 16.60
N GLN A 341 -24.39 -13.17 15.65
CA GLN A 341 -24.56 -14.63 15.78
C GLN A 341 -23.45 -15.31 16.61
N LYS A 342 -22.36 -14.60 16.93
CA LYS A 342 -21.21 -15.12 17.68
C LYS A 342 -21.22 -14.71 19.16
N GLN A 343 -22.13 -13.80 19.54
CA GLN A 343 -22.46 -13.47 20.92
C GLN A 343 -23.57 -14.41 21.41
#